data_AF-A0AAD9XUL3-F1
#
_entry.id   AF-A0AAD9XUL3-F1
#
_cell.length_a   1.000
_cell.length_b   1.000
_cell.length_c   1.000
_cell.angle_alpha   90.00
_cell.angle_beta   90.00
_cell.angle_gamma   90.00
#
_symmetry.space_group_name_H-M   'P 1'
#
loop_
_entity.id
_entity.type
_entity.pdbx_description
1 polymer ?
#
loop_
_entity_poly.entity_id
_entity_poly.type
_entity_poly.pdbx_seq_one_letter_code
_entity_poly.pdbx_strand_id
1 'polypeptide(L)'
;MLQSGLITPYRGERYHLKEYSTLAPKNYQELFNLRHASLHNVIERAFEVLKKRFPIISTGTESHFPARTLTKIILACCILYNYLVGVDPDEQILREVDQELWNSEPQSEDIYSRGKDNEDARLGAAIRDEIAKMMWQGYIQQRQ
;
A
#
# COMPACT_ATOMS: atom_id res chain seq x y z
N MET A 1 9.26 4.47 -16.27
CA MET A 1 8.93 3.15 -16.85
C MET A 1 8.34 2.31 -15.74
N LEU A 2 7.16 1.71 -15.93
CA LEU A 2 6.66 0.69 -15.02
C LEU A 2 7.64 -0.50 -15.12
N GLN A 3 8.11 -1.01 -13.98
CA GLN A 3 9.00 -2.18 -13.96
C GLN A 3 8.20 -3.44 -14.33
N SER A 4 8.89 -4.41 -14.96
CA SER A 4 8.30 -5.71 -15.28
C SER A 4 7.65 -6.36 -14.06
N GLY A 5 6.42 -6.84 -14.21
CA GLY A 5 5.67 -7.51 -13.15
C GLY A 5 4.99 -6.59 -12.13
N LEU A 6 5.00 -5.26 -12.32
CA LEU A 6 4.24 -4.35 -11.45
C LEU A 6 2.73 -4.56 -11.65
N ILE A 7 2.04 -4.91 -10.56
CA ILE A 7 0.60 -5.11 -10.52
C ILE A 7 -0.05 -3.79 -10.11
N THR A 8 -0.95 -3.26 -10.94
CA THR A 8 -1.62 -1.97 -10.69
C THR A 8 -3.13 -2.15 -10.60
N PRO A 9 -3.86 -1.31 -9.86
CA PRO A 9 -5.32 -1.36 -9.80
C PRO A 9 -6.00 -1.33 -11.18
N TYR A 10 -7.21 -1.87 -11.26
CA TYR A 10 -8.08 -1.69 -12.43
C TYR A 10 -8.54 -0.24 -12.51
N ARG A 11 -8.42 0.35 -13.70
CA ARG A 11 -8.87 1.71 -13.97
C ARG A 11 -10.36 1.73 -14.24
N GLY A 12 -11.03 2.81 -13.85
CA GLY A 12 -12.47 3.01 -14.09
C GLY A 12 -13.37 2.24 -13.13
N GLU A 13 -12.81 1.44 -12.24
CA GLU A 13 -13.52 0.76 -11.16
C GLU A 13 -13.29 1.50 -9.84
N ARG A 14 -14.18 1.28 -8.87
CA ARG A 14 -14.02 1.82 -7.51
C ARG A 14 -12.68 1.39 -6.91
N TYR A 15 -12.09 2.25 -6.08
CA TYR A 15 -10.73 2.04 -5.54
C TYR A 15 -10.62 2.47 -4.08
N HIS A 16 -11.34 3.51 -3.66
CA HIS A 16 -11.15 4.07 -2.34
C HIS A 16 -11.86 3.22 -1.29
N LEU A 17 -11.16 2.88 -0.20
CA LEU A 17 -11.73 2.09 0.91
C LEU A 17 -13.04 2.68 1.44
N LYS A 18 -13.15 4.01 1.49
CA LYS A 18 -14.36 4.74 1.91
C LYS A 18 -15.59 4.38 1.05
N GLU A 19 -15.42 4.07 -0.24
CA GLU A 19 -16.47 3.67 -1.18
C GLU A 19 -17.03 2.26 -0.91
N TYR A 20 -16.30 1.44 -0.16
CA TYR A 20 -16.65 0.06 0.20
C TYR A 20 -17.17 -0.08 1.63
N SER A 21 -17.30 1.03 2.36
CA SER A 21 -17.80 1.03 3.74
C SER A 21 -19.25 0.55 3.85
N THR A 22 -20.07 0.80 2.82
CA THR A 22 -21.49 0.44 2.78
C THR A 22 -21.85 -0.51 1.64
N LEU A 23 -21.02 -0.59 0.60
CA LEU A 23 -21.30 -1.36 -0.61
C LEU A 23 -20.24 -2.42 -0.86
N ALA A 24 -20.67 -3.67 -0.96
CA ALA A 24 -19.80 -4.77 -1.35
C ALA A 24 -19.24 -4.58 -2.78
N PRO A 25 -18.05 -5.14 -3.07
CA PRO A 25 -17.58 -5.29 -4.45
C PRO A 25 -18.60 -6.04 -5.32
N LYS A 26 -18.81 -5.54 -6.53
CA LYS A 26 -19.79 -6.06 -7.50
C LYS A 26 -19.18 -7.04 -8.49
N ASN A 27 -17.88 -6.94 -8.72
CA ASN A 27 -17.15 -7.73 -9.70
C ASN A 27 -15.74 -8.04 -9.19
N TYR A 28 -15.02 -8.89 -9.94
CA TYR A 28 -13.65 -9.29 -9.59
C TYR A 28 -12.65 -8.13 -9.59
N GLN A 29 -12.88 -7.10 -10.41
CA GLN A 29 -12.00 -5.94 -10.51
C GLN A 29 -12.14 -5.03 -9.29
N GLU A 30 -13.37 -4.72 -8.86
CA GLU A 30 -13.64 -3.98 -7.64
C GLU A 30 -13.14 -4.73 -6.40
N LEU A 31 -13.27 -6.06 -6.37
CA LEU A 31 -12.76 -6.85 -5.25
C LEU A 31 -11.23 -6.76 -5.20
N PHE A 32 -10.57 -6.90 -6.35
CA PHE A 32 -9.13 -6.73 -6.44
C PHE A 32 -8.70 -5.33 -5.98
N ASN A 33 -9.34 -4.27 -6.49
CA ASN A 33 -9.04 -2.89 -6.12
C ASN A 33 -9.21 -2.64 -4.62
N LEU A 34 -10.31 -3.12 -4.02
CA LEU A 34 -10.54 -3.05 -2.58
C LEU A 34 -9.41 -3.72 -1.79
N ARG A 35 -9.02 -4.95 -2.16
CA ARG A 35 -7.96 -5.69 -1.47
C ARG A 35 -6.58 -5.05 -1.68
N HIS A 36 -6.31 -4.56 -2.89
CA HIS A 36 -5.11 -3.81 -3.22
C HIS A 36 -4.99 -2.55 -2.37
N ALA A 37 -6.03 -1.70 -2.36
CA ALA A 37 -6.08 -0.48 -1.56
C ALA A 37 -5.96 -0.79 -0.05
N SER A 38 -6.59 -1.88 0.42
CA SER A 38 -6.49 -2.30 1.81
C SER A 38 -5.08 -2.71 2.19
N LEU A 39 -4.37 -3.43 1.32
CA LEU A 39 -2.98 -3.82 1.53
C LEU A 39 -2.06 -2.59 1.49
N HIS A 40 -2.26 -1.71 0.51
CA HIS A 40 -1.51 -0.46 0.37
C HIS A 40 -1.62 0.39 1.64
N ASN A 41 -2.84 0.58 2.15
CA ASN A 41 -3.09 1.32 3.37
C ASN A 41 -2.35 0.73 4.59
N VAL A 42 -2.22 -0.60 4.70
CA VAL A 42 -1.43 -1.24 5.78
C VAL A 42 0.06 -0.91 5.62
N ILE A 43 0.57 -0.92 4.40
CA ILE A 43 1.98 -0.60 4.10
C ILE A 43 2.26 0.86 4.42
N GLU A 44 1.41 1.78 3.98
CA GLU A 44 1.53 3.22 4.27
C GLU A 44 1.52 3.50 5.76
N ARG A 45 0.53 2.94 6.48
CA ARG A 45 0.46 2.99 7.96
C ARG A 45 1.76 2.58 8.62
N ALA A 46 2.32 1.44 8.21
CA ALA A 46 3.56 0.95 8.79
C ALA A 46 4.75 1.91 8.56
N PHE A 47 4.85 2.48 7.35
CA PHE A 47 5.90 3.46 7.04
C PHE A 47 5.70 4.79 7.76
N GLU A 48 4.48 5.26 7.96
CA GLU A 48 4.20 6.47 8.73
C GLU A 48 4.55 6.33 10.21
N VAL A 49 4.21 5.18 10.81
CA VAL A 49 4.64 4.83 12.17
C VAL A 49 6.16 4.84 12.26
N LEU A 50 6.84 4.22 11.29
CA LEU A 50 8.30 4.17 11.25
C LEU A 50 8.91 5.58 11.12
N LYS A 51 8.33 6.43 10.28
CA LYS A 51 8.75 7.84 10.08
C LYS A 51 8.57 8.71 11.32
N LYS A 52 7.46 8.54 12.06
CA LYS A 52 7.23 9.26 13.33
C LYS A 52 8.16 8.78 14.43
N ARG A 53 8.34 7.46 14.56
CA ARG A 53 9.23 6.87 15.58
C ARG A 53 10.70 7.18 15.32
N PHE A 54 11.11 7.22 14.05
CA PHE A 54 12.47 7.53 13.64
C PHE A 54 12.50 8.73 12.69
N PRO A 55 12.50 9.97 13.24
CA PRO A 55 12.49 11.19 12.43
C PRO A 55 13.61 11.28 11.38
N ILE A 56 14.74 10.57 11.58
CA ILE A 56 15.82 10.47 10.60
C ILE A 56 15.38 9.94 9.23
N ILE A 57 14.30 9.14 9.18
CA ILE A 57 13.71 8.67 7.91
C ILE A 57 12.98 9.81 7.21
N SER A 58 12.28 10.67 7.96
CA SER A 58 11.54 11.83 7.46
C SER A 58 12.48 12.97 7.07
N THR A 59 13.52 13.24 7.85
CA THR A 59 14.55 14.25 7.54
C THR A 59 15.53 13.76 6.48
N GLY A 60 15.58 12.45 6.22
CA GLY A 60 16.45 11.83 5.22
C GLY A 60 16.20 12.30 3.79
N THR A 61 15.02 12.87 3.49
CA THR A 61 14.74 13.51 2.19
C THR A 61 15.45 14.85 2.01
N GLU A 62 15.85 15.51 3.10
CA GLU A 62 16.67 16.73 3.10
C GLU A 62 18.17 16.42 3.30
N SER A 63 18.51 15.17 3.63
CA SER A 63 19.86 14.76 3.94
C SER A 63 20.63 14.31 2.70
N HIS A 64 21.87 14.77 2.53
CA HIS A 64 22.78 14.45 1.43
C HIS A 64 23.30 12.99 1.41
N PHE A 65 22.55 12.04 1.98
CA PHE A 65 22.96 10.64 2.00
C PHE A 65 22.81 9.97 0.62
N PRO A 66 23.81 9.21 0.16
CA PRO A 66 23.63 8.34 -1.00
C PRO A 66 22.50 7.33 -0.77
N ALA A 67 21.79 6.94 -1.84
CA ALA A 67 20.67 5.99 -1.76
C ALA A 67 20.99 4.71 -0.96
N ARG A 68 22.20 4.16 -1.16
CA ARG A 68 22.66 2.96 -0.42
C ARG A 68 22.74 3.18 1.09
N THR A 69 23.06 4.38 1.54
CA THR A 69 23.11 4.74 2.96
C THR A 69 21.70 4.88 3.52
N LEU A 70 20.79 5.55 2.81
CA LEU A 70 19.38 5.64 3.19
C LEU A 70 18.74 4.24 3.34
N THR A 71 19.02 3.32 2.41
CA THR A 71 18.54 1.93 2.53
C THR A 71 19.02 1.26 3.82
N LYS A 72 20.28 1.44 4.21
CA LYS A 72 20.82 0.89 5.46
C LYS A 72 20.18 1.53 6.70
N ILE A 73 19.95 2.84 6.67
CA ILE A 73 19.28 3.57 7.77
C ILE A 73 17.85 3.05 7.95
N ILE A 74 17.10 2.93 6.86
CA ILE A 74 15.72 2.39 6.88
C ILE A 74 15.72 0.96 7.42
N LEU A 75 16.62 0.09 6.94
CA LEU A 75 16.73 -1.29 7.44
C LEU A 75 17.05 -1.35 8.94
N ALA A 76 18.00 -0.52 9.41
CA ALA A 76 18.32 -0.44 10.83
C ALA A 76 17.11 -0.01 11.67
N CYS A 77 16.36 0.99 11.20
CA CYS A 77 15.13 1.44 11.86
C CYS A 77 14.06 0.35 11.89
N CYS A 78 13.87 -0.42 10.81
CA CYS A 78 12.95 -1.55 10.79
C CYS A 78 13.34 -2.64 11.80
N ILE A 79 14.63 -2.97 11.90
CA ILE A 79 15.14 -3.95 12.88
C ILE A 79 14.87 -3.46 14.30
N LEU A 80 15.20 -2.20 14.59
CA LEU A 80 14.96 -1.58 15.89
C LEU A 80 13.47 -1.53 16.22
N TYR A 81 12.61 -1.17 15.26
CA TYR A 81 11.16 -1.19 15.42
C TYR A 81 10.66 -2.58 15.81
N ASN A 82 11.06 -3.62 15.07
CA ASN A 82 10.64 -4.99 15.34
C ASN A 82 11.05 -5.47 16.73
N TYR A 83 12.23 -5.09 17.19
CA TYR A 83 12.67 -5.37 18.57
C TYR A 83 11.82 -4.60 19.59
N LEU A 84 11.64 -3.30 19.38
CA LEU A 84 10.94 -2.42 20.31
C LEU A 84 9.46 -2.74 20.43
N VAL A 85 8.78 -3.24 19.39
CA VAL A 85 7.37 -3.64 19.48
C VAL A 85 7.14 -4.68 20.60
N GLY A 86 8.11 -5.54 20.89
CA GLY A 86 7.99 -6.53 21.97
C GLY A 86 8.43 -6.05 23.35
N VAL A 87 9.18 -4.95 23.43
CA VAL A 87 9.83 -4.47 24.66
C VAL A 87 9.20 -3.16 25.17
N ASP A 88 8.88 -2.27 24.24
CA ASP A 88 8.34 -0.93 24.45
C ASP A 88 7.40 -0.55 23.28
N PRO A 89 6.17 -1.10 23.29
CA PRO A 89 5.17 -0.78 22.28
C PRO A 89 4.72 0.67 22.43
N ASP A 90 5.01 1.47 21.42
CA ASP A 90 4.57 2.87 21.36
C ASP A 90 3.15 2.93 20.78
N GLU A 91 2.16 2.61 21.63
CA GLU A 91 0.75 2.67 21.26
C GLU A 91 0.28 4.07 20.90
N GLN A 92 0.93 5.10 21.43
CA GLN A 92 0.56 6.49 21.15
C GLN A 92 0.84 6.82 19.69
N ILE A 93 2.04 6.50 19.19
CA ILE A 93 2.37 6.70 17.77
C ILE A 93 1.40 5.95 16.86
N LEU A 94 1.02 4.71 17.22
CA LEU A 94 0.05 3.94 16.45
C LEU A 94 -1.30 4.68 16.36
N ARG A 95 -1.83 5.16 17.48
CA ARG A 95 -3.11 5.89 17.52
C ARG A 95 -3.05 7.21 16.75
N GLU A 96 -1.94 7.94 16.86
CA GLU A 96 -1.75 9.19 16.14
C GLU A 96 -1.75 8.98 14.62
N VAL A 97 -0.98 8.00 14.12
CA VAL A 97 -0.96 7.65 12.69
C VAL A 97 -2.35 7.22 12.21
N ASP A 98 -3.04 6.40 12.99
CA ASP A 98 -4.38 5.93 12.66
C ASP A 98 -5.38 7.08 12.51
N GLN A 99 -5.31 8.06 13.42
CA GLN A 99 -6.15 9.23 13.39
C GLN A 99 -5.83 10.14 12.20
N GLU A 100 -4.54 10.37 11.92
CA GLU A 100 -4.09 11.18 10.79
C GLU A 100 -4.54 10.59 9.46
N LEU A 101 -4.39 9.28 9.27
CA LEU A 101 -4.80 8.59 8.04
C LEU A 101 -6.31 8.53 7.87
N TRP A 102 -7.06 8.36 8.96
CA TRP A 102 -8.53 8.41 8.89
C TRP A 102 -9.04 9.77 8.41
N ASN A 103 -8.42 10.83 8.93
CA ASN A 103 -8.75 12.22 8.63
C ASN A 103 -8.18 12.71 7.29
N SER A 104 -7.24 11.98 6.71
CA SER A 104 -6.69 12.29 5.39
C SER A 104 -7.76 12.14 4.31
N GLU A 105 -7.82 13.13 3.41
CA GLU A 105 -8.55 12.97 2.15
C GLU A 105 -7.87 11.89 1.32
N PRO A 106 -8.63 11.06 0.57
CA PRO A 106 -8.02 10.10 -0.33
C PRO A 106 -7.13 10.86 -1.31
N GLN A 107 -5.80 10.72 -1.17
CA GLN A 107 -4.90 11.24 -2.18
C GLN A 107 -5.26 10.58 -3.50
N SER A 108 -5.64 11.38 -4.50
CA SER A 108 -5.68 10.89 -5.87
C SER A 108 -4.25 10.50 -6.20
N GLU A 109 -3.95 9.21 -6.16
CA GLU A 109 -2.72 8.68 -6.72
C GLU A 109 -2.80 8.81 -8.25
N ASP A 110 -2.74 10.05 -8.76
CA ASP A 110 -2.53 10.38 -10.17
C ASP A 110 -1.13 9.93 -10.66
N ILE A 111 -0.39 9.21 -9.80
CA ILE A 111 0.94 8.65 -10.02
C ILE A 111 0.90 7.34 -10.81
N TYR A 112 -0.29 6.78 -11.13
CA TYR A 112 -0.42 5.69 -12.13
C TYR A 112 -0.26 6.20 -13.56
N SER A 113 0.90 6.84 -13.76
CA SER A 113 1.49 7.31 -14.99
C SER A 113 1.10 6.42 -16.15
N ARG A 114 0.55 7.07 -17.17
CA ARG A 114 0.34 6.62 -18.55
C ARG A 114 1.42 5.64 -19.01
N GLY A 115 1.24 4.35 -18.68
CA GLY A 115 2.08 3.29 -19.18
C GLY A 115 1.96 3.28 -20.70
N LYS A 116 3.10 3.43 -21.40
CA LYS A 116 3.16 2.98 -22.78
C LYS A 116 2.81 1.49 -22.76
N ASP A 117 1.92 1.04 -23.65
CA ASP A 117 1.70 -0.38 -23.92
C ASP A 117 3.07 -1.02 -24.20
N ASN A 118 3.64 -1.66 -23.17
CA ASN A 118 4.86 -2.41 -23.25
C ASN A 118 4.59 -3.81 -22.69
N GLU A 119 5.39 -4.79 -23.10
CA GLU A 119 5.25 -6.19 -22.70
C GLU A 119 5.25 -6.36 -21.17
N ASP A 120 5.99 -5.51 -20.46
CA ASP A 120 6.03 -5.47 -18.99
C ASP A 120 4.67 -5.14 -18.35
N ALA A 121 3.93 -4.17 -18.91
CA ALA A 121 2.58 -3.84 -18.44
C ALA A 121 1.58 -4.97 -18.73
N ARG A 122 1.77 -5.71 -19.84
CA ARG A 122 0.95 -6.88 -20.17
C ARG A 122 1.14 -8.01 -19.18
N LEU A 123 2.38 -8.28 -18.76
CA LEU A 123 2.67 -9.29 -17.75
C LEU A 123 2.00 -8.95 -16.41
N GLY A 124 2.15 -7.72 -15.93
CA GLY A 124 1.49 -7.27 -14.71
C GLY A 124 -0.04 -7.35 -14.77
N ALA A 125 -0.63 -7.02 -15.93
CA ALA A 125 -2.07 -7.16 -16.16
C ALA A 125 -2.53 -8.62 -16.16
N ALA A 126 -1.76 -9.54 -16.76
CA ALA A 126 -2.10 -10.96 -16.77
C ALA A 126 -2.08 -11.56 -15.35
N ILE A 127 -1.04 -11.26 -14.57
CA ILE A 127 -0.92 -11.69 -13.17
C ILE A 127 -2.09 -11.12 -12.34
N ARG A 128 -2.42 -9.84 -12.55
CA ARG A 128 -3.56 -9.21 -11.88
C ARG A 128 -4.87 -9.93 -12.17
N ASP A 129 -5.14 -10.22 -13.45
CA ASP A 129 -6.39 -10.84 -13.88
C ASP A 129 -6.54 -12.26 -13.32
N GLU A 130 -5.45 -13.01 -13.21
CA GLU A 130 -5.44 -14.32 -12.56
C GLU A 130 -5.79 -14.20 -11.07
N ILE A 131 -5.06 -13.35 -10.33
CA ILE A 131 -5.29 -13.11 -8.91
C ILE A 131 -6.73 -12.62 -8.65
N ALA A 132 -7.21 -11.67 -9.43
CA ALA A 132 -8.54 -11.08 -9.26
C ALA A 132 -9.65 -12.12 -9.45
N LYS A 133 -9.52 -12.99 -10.45
CA LYS A 133 -10.49 -14.08 -10.69
C LYS A 133 -10.46 -15.12 -9.57
N MET A 134 -9.28 -15.51 -9.09
CA MET A 134 -9.13 -16.42 -7.95
C MET A 134 -9.75 -15.84 -6.67
N MET A 135 -9.46 -14.56 -6.38
CA MET A 135 -10.07 -13.84 -5.25
C MET A 135 -11.59 -13.83 -5.34
N TRP A 136 -12.13 -13.56 -6.53
CA TRP A 136 -13.57 -13.52 -6.75
C TRP A 136 -14.23 -14.89 -6.54
N GLN A 137 -13.62 -15.97 -7.03
CA GLN A 137 -14.11 -17.32 -6.81
C GLN A 137 -14.18 -17.68 -5.31
N GLY A 138 -13.14 -17.35 -4.54
CA GLY A 138 -13.17 -17.54 -3.09
C GLY A 138 -14.23 -16.65 -2.40
N TYR A 139 -14.40 -15.42 -2.87
CA TYR A 139 -15.36 -14.47 -2.32
C TYR A 139 -16.82 -14.90 -2.49
N ILE A 140 -17.18 -15.43 -3.67
CA ILE A 140 -18.54 -15.92 -3.92
C ILE A 140 -18.84 -17.20 -3.12
N GLN A 141 -17.83 -18.08 -2.93
CA GLN A 141 -17.99 -19.32 -2.16
C GLN A 141 -18.22 -19.04 -0.67
N GLN A 142 -17.59 -18.02 -0.11
CA GLN A 142 -17.75 -17.63 1.30
C GLN A 142 -19.09 -16.94 1.62
N ARG A 143 -19.88 -16.60 0.59
CA ARG A 143 -21.17 -15.89 0.72
C ARG A 143 -22.39 -16.76 0.47
N GLN A 144 -22.20 -18.03 0.13
CA GLN A 144 -23.26 -19.05 0.06
C GLN A 144 -23.34 -19.77 1.41
#